data_AF-A0A3P7TKJ3-F1
#
_entry.id   AF-A0A3P7TKJ3-F1
#
_cell.length_a   1.000
_cell.length_b   1.000
_cell.length_c   1.000
_cell.angle_alpha   90.00
_cell.angle_beta   90.00
_cell.angle_gamma   90.00
#
_symmetry.space_group_name_H-M   'P 1'
#
loop_
_entity.id
_entity.type
_entity.pdbx_description
1 polymer ?
#
loop_
_entity_poly.entity_id
_entity_poly.type
_entity_poly.pdbx_seq_one_letter_code
_entity_poly.pdbx_strand_id
1 'polypeptide(L)'
;MALGIGLQNFPEGLAVSLPLAAFGHTKMKSFFYGQLSGMVEPLGALVGSAAVILMEPVLPYALSFAAGAMIYVVLDDIIPEAQRNGNGRLASISSVIGFLIMMALDVGLG
;
A
#
# COMPACT_ATOMS: atom_id res chain seq x y z
N MET A 1 -2.13 -9.10 -11.64
CA MET A 1 -2.50 -7.90 -10.84
C MET A 1 -3.08 -8.20 -9.45
N ALA A 2 -4.18 -8.96 -9.28
CA ALA A 2 -4.83 -9.16 -7.96
C ALA A 2 -3.90 -9.76 -6.88
N LEU A 3 -3.01 -10.68 -7.24
CA LEU A 3 -2.00 -11.23 -6.31
C LEU A 3 -0.96 -10.20 -5.88
N GLY A 4 -0.57 -9.26 -6.76
CA GLY A 4 0.37 -8.19 -6.43
C GLY A 4 -0.23 -7.19 -5.44
N ILE A 5 -1.50 -6.82 -5.65
CA ILE A 5 -2.25 -5.96 -4.73
C ILE A 5 -2.37 -6.62 -3.35
N GLY A 6 -2.72 -7.91 -3.30
CA GLY A 6 -2.80 -8.66 -2.03
C GLY A 6 -1.46 -8.75 -1.29
N LEU A 7 -0.35 -8.84 -2.03
CA LEU A 7 0.99 -8.92 -1.45
C LEU A 7 1.49 -7.56 -0.90
N GLN A 8 1.07 -6.43 -1.49
CA GLN A 8 1.33 -5.07 -0.96
C GLN A 8 0.44 -4.71 0.24
N ASN A 9 -0.82 -5.16 0.22
CA ASN A 9 -1.78 -4.90 1.29
C ASN A 9 -1.36 -5.51 2.64
N PHE A 10 -0.65 -6.63 2.62
CA PHE A 10 -0.20 -7.28 3.85
C PHE A 10 0.83 -6.41 4.62
N PRO A 11 1.92 -5.93 3.99
CA PRO A 11 2.79 -4.89 4.53
C PRO A 11 2.06 -3.61 4.96
N GLU A 12 1.11 -3.11 4.18
CA GLU A 12 0.33 -1.91 4.53
C GLU A 12 -0.53 -2.11 5.79
N GLY A 13 -1.23 -3.24 5.89
CA GLY A 13 -2.00 -3.59 7.08
C GLY A 13 -1.12 -3.72 8.33
N LEU A 14 0.13 -4.19 8.17
CA LEU A 14 1.12 -4.21 9.25
C LEU A 14 1.62 -2.79 9.58
N ALA A 15 1.85 -1.94 8.58
CA ALA A 15 2.25 -0.55 8.75
C ALA A 15 1.18 0.29 9.47
N VAL A 16 -0.11 -0.05 9.34
CA VAL A 16 -1.20 0.59 10.08
C VAL A 16 -1.35 0.01 11.50
N SER A 17 -1.22 -1.31 11.66
CA SER A 17 -1.47 -1.99 12.94
C SER A 17 -0.32 -1.89 13.94
N LEU A 18 0.93 -1.85 13.49
CA LEU A 18 2.11 -1.77 14.37
C LEU A 18 2.20 -0.42 15.13
N PRO A 19 1.97 0.75 14.51
CA PRO A 19 1.92 2.01 15.23
C PRO A 19 0.76 2.05 16.23
N LEU A 20 -0.42 1.57 15.86
CA LEU A 20 -1.57 1.50 16.78
C LEU A 20 -1.26 0.64 18.02
N ALA A 21 -0.54 -0.48 17.85
CA ALA A 21 -0.06 -1.27 18.97
C ALA A 21 1.02 -0.55 19.80
N ALA A 22 1.90 0.23 19.16
CA ALA A 22 2.91 1.05 19.83
C ALA A 22 2.30 2.22 20.62
N PHE A 23 1.15 2.76 20.20
CA PHE A 23 0.39 3.80 20.91
C PHE A 23 -0.45 3.27 22.10
N GLY A 24 -0.28 1.99 22.49
CA GLY A 24 -0.88 1.42 23.70
C GLY A 24 -2.21 0.69 23.50
N HIS A 25 -2.65 0.49 22.26
CA HIS A 25 -3.79 -0.39 22.00
C HIS A 25 -3.44 -1.87 22.15
N THR A 26 -4.40 -2.69 22.59
CA THR A 26 -4.21 -4.15 22.69
C THR A 26 -3.97 -4.75 21.30
N LYS A 27 -3.09 -5.75 21.20
CA LYS A 27 -2.72 -6.43 19.94
C LYS A 27 -3.94 -6.81 19.07
N MET A 28 -5.02 -7.27 19.70
CA MET A 28 -6.27 -7.62 19.01
C MET A 28 -7.01 -6.40 18.44
N LYS A 29 -7.03 -5.26 19.14
CA LYS A 29 -7.62 -4.03 18.61
C LYS A 29 -6.81 -3.47 17.45
N SER A 30 -5.49 -3.41 17.58
CA SER A 30 -4.61 -2.93 16.50
C SER A 30 -4.71 -3.80 15.25
N PHE A 31 -4.83 -5.13 15.42
CA PHE A 31 -5.10 -6.05 14.32
C PHE A 31 -6.46 -5.78 13.65
N PHE A 32 -7.52 -5.61 14.45
CA PHE A 32 -8.86 -5.35 13.93
C PHE A 32 -8.94 -4.01 13.16
N TYR A 33 -8.27 -2.98 13.65
CA TYR A 33 -8.17 -1.69 12.95
C TYR A 33 -7.37 -1.78 11.65
N GLY A 34 -6.25 -2.53 11.63
CA GLY A 34 -5.51 -2.78 10.39
C GLY A 34 -6.36 -3.49 9.34
N GLN A 35 -7.18 -4.45 9.78
CA GLN A 35 -8.08 -5.22 8.90
C GLN A 35 -9.26 -4.37 8.38
N LEU A 36 -9.83 -3.52 9.25
CA LEU A 36 -10.85 -2.54 8.85
C LEU A 36 -10.32 -1.53 7.83
N SER A 37 -9.06 -1.09 7.96
CA SER A 37 -8.42 -0.25 6.96
C SER A 37 -8.32 -0.95 5.61
N GLY A 38 -7.90 -2.23 5.62
CA GLY A 38 -7.83 -3.05 4.39
C GLY A 38 -9.20 -3.32 3.75
N MET A 39 -10.29 -3.33 4.51
CA MET A 39 -11.65 -3.49 3.96
C MET A 39 -12.12 -2.28 3.12
N VAL A 40 -11.48 -1.12 3.27
CA VAL A 40 -11.81 0.07 2.46
C VAL A 40 -11.49 -0.17 0.98
N GLU A 41 -10.46 -0.95 0.66
CA GLU A 41 -10.07 -1.23 -0.72
C GLU A 41 -11.10 -2.06 -1.50
N PRO A 42 -11.59 -3.22 -1.02
CA PRO A 42 -12.66 -3.96 -1.70
C PRO A 42 -13.94 -3.13 -1.87
N LEU A 43 -14.30 -2.32 -0.88
CA LEU A 43 -15.47 -1.46 -0.96
C LEU A 43 -15.26 -0.36 -2.01
N GLY A 44 -14.09 0.26 -2.04
CA GLY A 44 -13.70 1.22 -3.07
C GLY A 44 -13.68 0.59 -4.46
N ALA A 45 -13.20 -0.65 -4.59
CA ALA A 45 -13.18 -1.39 -5.85
C ALA A 45 -14.59 -1.73 -6.34
N LEU A 46 -15.51 -2.10 -5.44
CA LEU A 46 -16.91 -2.34 -5.80
C LEU A 46 -17.60 -1.06 -6.31
N VAL A 47 -17.40 0.07 -5.63
CA VAL A 47 -17.95 1.36 -6.08
C VAL A 47 -17.27 1.82 -7.38
N GLY A 48 -15.95 1.70 -7.46
CA GLY A 48 -15.15 2.09 -8.62
C GLY A 48 -15.48 1.26 -9.86
N SER A 49 -15.71 -0.05 -9.71
CA SER A 49 -16.12 -0.92 -10.82
C SER A 49 -17.51 -0.59 -11.35
N ALA A 50 -18.45 -0.16 -10.49
CA ALA A 50 -19.75 0.35 -10.94
C ALA A 50 -19.65 1.70 -11.65
N ALA A 51 -18.74 2.58 -11.21
CA ALA A 51 -18.53 3.90 -11.77
C ALA A 51 -17.62 3.92 -13.02
N VAL A 52 -16.88 2.83 -13.28
CA VAL A 52 -15.89 2.70 -14.36
C VAL A 52 -16.47 3.04 -15.73
N ILE A 53 -17.72 2.63 -16.00
CA ILE A 53 -18.39 2.82 -17.29
C ILE A 53 -18.62 4.31 -17.59
N LEU A 54 -18.81 5.13 -16.55
CA LEU A 54 -19.04 6.58 -16.68
C LEU A 54 -17.73 7.37 -16.69
N MET A 55 -16.69 6.82 -16.07
CA MET A 55 -15.42 7.51 -15.79
C MET A 55 -14.27 7.08 -16.72
N GLU A 56 -14.51 6.21 -17.69
CA GLU A 56 -13.49 5.64 -18.60
C GLU A 56 -12.53 6.68 -19.21
N PRO A 57 -12.99 7.87 -19.66
CA PRO A 57 -12.09 8.91 -20.17
C PRO A 57 -11.23 9.59 -19.10
N VAL A 58 -11.70 9.61 -17.85
CA VAL A 58 -11.04 10.27 -16.70
C VAL A 58 -10.13 9.30 -15.95
N LEU A 59 -10.39 8.00 -16.04
CA LEU A 59 -9.65 6.92 -15.41
C LEU A 59 -8.12 7.00 -15.58
N PRO A 60 -7.54 7.22 -16.78
CA PRO A 60 -6.08 7.31 -16.91
C PRO A 60 -5.49 8.49 -16.13
N TYR A 61 -6.20 9.63 -16.09
CA TYR A 61 -5.78 10.79 -15.30
C TYR A 61 -5.86 10.50 -13.81
N ALA A 62 -6.96 9.89 -13.35
CA ALA A 62 -7.14 9.51 -11.94
C ALA A 62 -6.09 8.49 -11.49
N LEU A 63 -5.78 7.48 -12.31
CA LEU A 63 -4.75 6.49 -12.02
C LEU A 63 -3.35 7.12 -12.01
N SER A 64 -3.05 8.02 -12.94
CA SER A 64 -1.77 8.74 -12.95
C SER A 64 -1.59 9.62 -11.71
N PHE A 65 -2.67 10.27 -11.26
CA PHE A 65 -2.69 11.05 -10.02
C PHE A 65 -2.47 10.16 -8.79
N ALA A 66 -3.19 9.03 -8.70
CA ALA A 66 -3.02 8.08 -7.60
C ALA A 66 -1.59 7.52 -7.53
N ALA A 67 -1.01 7.16 -8.68
CA ALA A 67 0.38 6.72 -8.77
C ALA A 67 1.36 7.80 -8.27
N GLY A 68 1.16 9.06 -8.69
CA GLY A 68 1.96 10.20 -8.23
C GLY A 68 1.85 10.42 -6.72
N ALA A 69 0.65 10.33 -6.15
CA ALA A 69 0.43 10.46 -4.71
C ALA A 69 1.17 9.37 -3.92
N MET A 70 1.14 8.12 -4.38
CA MET A 70 1.87 7.02 -3.73
C MET A 70 3.39 7.21 -3.81
N ILE A 71 3.92 7.71 -4.93
CA ILE A 71 5.35 8.04 -5.05
C ILE A 71 5.72 9.15 -4.05
N TYR A 72 4.91 10.21 -3.92
CA TYR A 72 5.14 11.28 -2.96
C TYR A 72 5.20 10.75 -1.52
N VAL A 73 4.22 9.95 -1.09
CA VAL A 73 4.19 9.36 0.26
C VAL A 73 5.42 8.50 0.52
N VAL A 74 5.85 7.70 -0.45
CA VAL A 74 7.05 6.87 -0.29
C VAL A 74 8.32 7.72 -0.10
N LEU A 75 8.46 8.78 -0.90
CA LEU A 75 9.65 9.64 -0.88
C LEU A 75 9.69 10.57 0.34
N ASP A 76 8.56 11.13 0.74
CA ASP A 76 8.49 12.17 1.78
C ASP A 76 8.29 11.58 3.18
N ASP A 77 7.55 10.46 3.29
CA ASP A 77 7.27 9.83 4.58
C ASP A 77 8.09 8.55 4.79
N ILE A 78 7.93 7.54 3.93
CA ILE A 78 8.43 6.17 4.22
C ILE A 78 9.97 6.10 4.23
N ILE A 79 10.64 6.62 3.21
CA ILE A 79 12.11 6.58 3.13
C ILE A 79 12.75 7.42 4.25
N PRO A 80 12.35 8.68 4.50
CA PRO A 80 12.91 9.50 5.56
C PRO A 80 12.67 8.91 6.95
N GLU A 81 11.50 8.35 7.22
CA GLU A 81 11.17 7.71 8.50
C GLU A 81 12.06 6.47 8.74
N ALA A 82 12.31 5.67 7.70
CA ALA A 82 13.21 4.52 7.81
C ALA A 82 14.67 4.93 8.08
N GLN A 83 15.11 6.06 7.52
CA GLN A 83 16.44 6.65 7.79
C GLN A 83 16.53 7.19 9.21
N ARG A 84 15.49 7.90 9.69
CA ARG A 84 15.41 8.44 11.06
C ARG A 84 15.50 7.36 12.13
N ASN A 85 14.88 6.20 11.88
CA ASN A 85 14.92 5.06 12.78
C ASN A 85 16.24 4.25 12.72
N GLY A 86 17.27 4.74 12.01
CA GLY A 86 18.59 4.10 11.91
C GLY A 86 18.66 2.90 10.97
N ASN A 87 17.56 2.58 10.27
CA ASN A 87 17.42 1.39 9.43
C ASN A 87 17.58 1.69 7.93
N GLY A 88 18.14 2.85 7.56
CA GLY A 88 18.17 3.33 6.18
C GLY A 88 18.73 2.35 5.14
N ARG A 89 19.80 1.61 5.49
CA ARG A 89 20.40 0.60 4.60
C ARG A 89 19.51 -0.63 4.44
N LEU A 90 18.91 -1.11 5.52
CA LEU A 90 17.98 -2.24 5.49
C LEU A 90 16.74 -1.87 4.66
N ALA A 91 16.17 -0.69 4.92
CA ALA A 91 15.01 -0.18 4.19
C ALA A 91 15.28 -0.07 2.68
N SER A 92 16.42 0.49 2.28
CA SER A 92 16.79 0.60 0.86
C SER A 92 16.90 -0.78 0.19
N ILE A 93 17.53 -1.76 0.85
CA ILE A 93 17.66 -3.13 0.33
C ILE A 93 16.29 -3.80 0.24
N SER A 94 15.46 -3.67 1.28
CA SER A 94 14.09 -4.20 1.31
C SER A 94 13.20 -3.57 0.25
N SER A 95 13.33 -2.26 -0.03
CA SER A 95 12.62 -1.58 -1.11
C SER A 95 13.01 -2.13 -2.49
N VAL A 96 14.30 -2.36 -2.74
CA VAL A 96 14.77 -2.96 -4.01
C VAL A 96 14.24 -4.39 -4.17
N ILE A 97 14.29 -5.20 -3.11
CA ILE A 97 13.74 -6.57 -3.14
C ILE A 97 12.23 -6.53 -3.39
N GLY A 98 11.49 -5.67 -2.69
CA GLY A 98 10.05 -5.50 -2.88
C GLY A 98 9.70 -5.06 -4.30
N PHE A 99 10.46 -4.13 -4.87
CA PHE A 99 10.31 -3.71 -6.27
C PHE A 99 10.53 -4.87 -7.24
N LEU A 100 11.60 -5.66 -7.06
CA LEU A 100 11.90 -6.81 -7.91
C LEU A 100 10.81 -7.88 -7.83
N ILE A 101 10.28 -8.15 -6.63
CA ILE A 101 9.16 -9.10 -6.43
C ILE A 101 7.92 -8.59 -7.18
N MET A 102 7.56 -7.30 -7.01
CA MET A 102 6.41 -6.73 -7.72
C MET A 102 6.59 -6.76 -9.24
N MET A 103 7.77 -6.41 -9.75
CA MET A 103 8.07 -6.49 -11.19
C MET A 103 7.98 -7.93 -11.72
N ALA A 104 8.48 -8.91 -10.97
CA ALA A 104 8.38 -10.31 -11.34
C ALA A 104 6.93 -10.81 -11.33
N LEU A 105 6.12 -10.38 -10.36
CA LEU A 105 4.70 -10.70 -10.31
C LEU A 105 3.91 -10.02 -11.43
N ASP A 106 4.24 -8.78 -11.79
CA ASP A 106 3.58 -8.05 -12.87
C ASP A 106 3.89 -8.67 -14.23
N VAL A 107 5.15 -9.00 -14.51
CA VAL A 107 5.56 -9.65 -15.77
C VAL A 107 5.13 -11.11 -15.83
N GLY A 108 5.15 -11.83 -14.70
CA GLY A 108 4.85 -13.26 -14.65
C GLY A 108 3.35 -13.61 -14.56
N LEU A 109 2.53 -12.70 -14.05
CA LEU A 109 1.06 -12.83 -13.97
C LEU A 109 0.32 -11.85 -14.89
N GLY A 110 1.07 -11.14 -15.73
CA GLY A 110 0.60 -10.19 -16.75
C GLY A 110 0.23 -10.89 -18.04
#